data_AF-I4VUN8-F1
#
_entry.id   AF-I4VUN8-F1
#
_cell.length_a   1.000
_cell.length_b   1.000
_cell.length_c   1.000
_cell.angle_alpha   90.00
_cell.angle_beta   90.00
_cell.angle_gamma   90.00
#
_symmetry.space_group_name_H-M   'P 1'
#
loop_
_entity.id
_entity.type
_entity.pdbx_description
1 polymer ?
#
loop_
_entity_poly.entity_id
_entity_poly.type
_entity_poly.pdbx_seq_one_letter_code
_entity_poly.pdbx_strand_id
1 'polypeptide(L)'
;MRYLEDLGTFEALAATALLVREALHAGDARCARRCAVTFWRLLLVISSSLPFYDVLLNMAKLADEALLHRVVYRGEQVSLTSVAIWNYETVLDRYCLVQQMDSTLKPGHVSWVKARLSMIRGDKGIDLQWAFRLPVVATSALQADPERHARYLREQTVRQMAFDYCSTDLWQRRSFVDDMMAFFKDPEGRWPCGRYGFGPPSVVRLIGMSGP
;
A
#
# COMPACT_ATOMS: atom_id res chain seq x y z
N MET A 1 -13.88 -3.17 11.15
CA MET A 1 -12.81 -2.77 10.22
C MET A 1 -13.34 -2.03 9.01
N ARG A 2 -14.08 -2.66 8.08
CA ARG A 2 -14.65 -1.96 6.90
C ARG A 2 -15.49 -0.73 7.27
N TYR A 3 -16.38 -0.87 8.26
CA TYR A 3 -17.14 0.25 8.82
C TYR A 3 -16.27 1.42 9.31
N LEU A 4 -15.11 1.14 9.94
CA LEU A 4 -14.21 2.19 10.41
C LEU A 4 -13.54 2.91 9.23
N GLU A 5 -13.09 2.17 8.21
CA GLU A 5 -12.54 2.72 6.96
C GLU A 5 -13.54 3.64 6.24
N ASP A 6 -14.81 3.27 6.25
CA ASP A 6 -15.90 4.06 5.66
C ASP A 6 -16.14 5.38 6.41
N LEU A 7 -16.01 5.38 7.75
CA LEU A 7 -16.09 6.59 8.56
C LEU A 7 -14.94 7.56 8.22
N GLY A 8 -13.70 7.07 8.14
CA GLY A 8 -12.54 7.89 7.75
C GLY A 8 -12.23 9.05 8.71
N THR A 9 -12.48 8.89 10.01
CA THR A 9 -12.30 9.93 11.02
C THR A 9 -11.10 9.66 11.94
N PHE A 10 -10.65 10.70 12.66
CA PHE A 10 -9.58 10.56 13.66
C PHE A 10 -9.94 9.59 14.78
N GLU A 11 -11.21 9.49 15.16
CA GLU A 11 -11.70 8.51 16.15
C GLU A 11 -11.59 7.08 15.63
N ALA A 12 -11.89 6.85 14.34
CA ALA A 12 -11.69 5.56 13.71
C ALA A 12 -10.20 5.18 13.66
N LEU A 13 -9.32 6.15 13.42
CA LEU A 13 -7.87 5.96 13.47
C LEU A 13 -7.40 5.60 14.89
N ALA A 14 -7.85 6.33 15.91
CA ALA A 14 -7.52 6.05 17.31
C ALA A 14 -8.05 4.68 17.76
N ALA A 15 -9.28 4.33 17.40
CA ALA A 15 -9.87 3.03 17.71
C ALA A 15 -9.07 1.88 17.09
N THR A 16 -8.60 2.04 15.85
CA THR A 16 -7.78 1.01 15.19
C THR A 16 -6.38 0.90 15.78
N ALA A 17 -5.77 2.01 16.23
CA ALA A 17 -4.52 1.97 16.98
C ALA A 17 -4.66 1.16 18.29
N LEU A 18 -5.76 1.38 19.03
CA LEU A 18 -6.08 0.60 20.23
C LEU A 18 -6.26 -0.89 19.89
N LEU A 19 -6.99 -1.22 18.83
CA LEU A 19 -7.18 -2.62 18.40
C LEU A 19 -5.85 -3.30 18.03
N VAL A 20 -4.90 -2.60 17.40
CA VAL A 20 -3.55 -3.14 17.17
C VAL A 20 -2.87 -3.44 18.49
N ARG A 21 -2.90 -2.50 19.45
CA ARG A 21 -2.28 -2.67 20.77
C ARG A 21 -2.86 -3.88 21.52
N GLU A 22 -4.18 -3.99 21.57
CA GLU A 22 -4.85 -5.11 22.24
C GLU A 22 -4.55 -6.45 21.56
N ALA A 23 -4.53 -6.49 20.23
CA ALA A 23 -4.15 -7.70 19.50
C ALA A 23 -2.69 -8.11 19.74
N LEU A 24 -1.77 -7.14 19.82
CA LEU A 24 -0.38 -7.39 20.21
C LEU A 24 -0.27 -7.91 21.64
N HIS A 25 -1.03 -7.34 22.58
CA HIS A 25 -1.05 -7.78 23.97
C HIS A 25 -1.60 -9.21 24.13
N ALA A 26 -2.65 -9.54 23.36
CA ALA A 26 -3.24 -10.87 23.31
C ALA A 26 -2.41 -11.90 22.52
N GLY A 27 -1.34 -11.50 21.83
CA GLY A 27 -0.52 -12.37 20.98
C GLY A 27 -1.19 -12.80 19.67
N ASP A 28 -2.29 -12.16 19.25
CA ASP A 28 -2.95 -12.47 17.98
C ASP A 28 -2.30 -11.69 16.83
N ALA A 29 -1.23 -12.28 16.28
CA ALA A 29 -0.48 -11.71 15.17
C ALA A 29 -1.34 -11.46 13.91
N ARG A 30 -2.33 -12.32 13.63
CA ARG A 30 -3.19 -12.16 12.45
C ARG A 30 -4.14 -10.98 12.63
N CYS A 31 -4.74 -10.85 13.81
CA CYS A 31 -5.59 -9.71 14.13
C CYS A 31 -4.78 -8.42 14.15
N ALA A 32 -3.62 -8.38 14.83
CA ALA A 32 -2.74 -7.22 14.88
C ALA A 32 -2.37 -6.75 13.47
N ARG A 33 -2.01 -7.68 12.59
CA ARG A 33 -1.72 -7.42 11.18
C ARG A 33 -2.89 -6.77 10.45
N ARG A 34 -4.10 -7.34 10.58
CA ARG A 34 -5.32 -6.78 9.94
C ARG A 34 -5.65 -5.39 10.47
N CYS A 35 -5.56 -5.19 11.78
CA CYS A 35 -5.78 -3.89 12.41
C CYS A 35 -4.77 -2.86 11.91
N ALA A 36 -3.49 -3.24 11.77
CA ALA A 36 -2.42 -2.37 11.31
C ALA A 36 -2.60 -1.92 9.85
N VAL A 37 -3.04 -2.83 8.96
CA VAL A 37 -3.41 -2.45 7.57
C VAL A 37 -4.54 -1.44 7.57
N THR A 38 -5.60 -1.70 8.35
CA THR A 38 -6.75 -0.80 8.43
C THR A 38 -6.37 0.56 9.02
N PHE A 39 -5.55 0.58 10.07
CA PHE A 39 -4.99 1.81 10.65
C PHE A 39 -4.24 2.63 9.58
N TRP A 40 -3.34 1.98 8.83
CA TRP A 40 -2.61 2.65 7.75
C TRP A 40 -3.55 3.24 6.70
N ARG A 41 -4.53 2.47 6.23
CA ARG A 41 -5.51 2.93 5.23
C ARG A 41 -6.35 4.10 5.74
N LEU A 42 -6.70 4.11 7.02
CA LEU A 42 -7.38 5.23 7.66
C LEU A 42 -6.51 6.48 7.72
N LEU A 43 -5.24 6.32 8.10
CA LEU A 43 -4.28 7.43 8.11
C LEU A 43 -4.18 8.07 6.74
N LEU A 44 -4.11 7.25 5.69
CA LEU A 44 -4.11 7.69 4.30
C LEU A 44 -5.38 8.46 3.91
N VAL A 45 -6.56 7.95 4.25
CA VAL A 45 -7.86 8.62 4.00
C VAL A 45 -7.92 9.99 4.66
N ILE A 46 -7.51 10.06 5.94
CA ILE A 46 -7.52 11.30 6.71
C ILE A 46 -6.53 12.30 6.10
N SER A 47 -5.30 11.86 5.83
CA SER A 47 -4.27 12.74 5.26
C SER A 47 -4.61 13.24 3.86
N SER A 48 -5.23 12.41 3.01
CA SER A 48 -5.72 12.85 1.69
C SER A 48 -6.87 13.86 1.76
N SER A 49 -7.45 14.06 2.95
CA SER A 49 -8.49 15.06 3.20
C SER A 49 -7.93 16.37 3.78
N LEU A 50 -6.64 16.41 4.14
CA LEU A 50 -5.96 17.58 4.68
C LEU A 50 -5.25 18.36 3.55
N PRO A 51 -5.26 19.70 3.59
CA PRO A 51 -4.63 20.52 2.56
C PRO A 51 -3.09 20.56 2.62
N PHE A 52 -2.45 19.78 3.51
CA PHE A 52 -1.00 19.82 3.75
C PHE A 52 -0.36 18.44 3.60
N TYR A 53 0.34 18.23 2.49
CA TYR A 53 1.02 16.96 2.15
C TYR A 53 2.19 16.63 3.10
N ASP A 54 2.89 17.65 3.62
CA ASP A 54 4.05 17.48 4.52
C ASP A 54 3.71 16.82 5.86
N VAL A 55 2.43 16.84 6.26
CA VAL A 55 1.98 16.30 7.54
C VAL A 55 1.87 14.76 7.49
N LEU A 56 1.53 14.18 6.32
CA LEU A 56 1.37 12.73 6.18
C LEU A 56 2.66 11.99 6.47
N LEU A 57 3.80 12.44 5.92
CA LEU A 57 5.09 11.79 6.10
C LEU A 57 5.48 11.75 7.58
N ASN A 58 5.26 12.85 8.30
CA ASN A 58 5.58 12.95 9.73
C ASN A 58 4.63 12.09 10.57
N MET A 59 3.32 12.12 10.30
CA MET A 59 2.34 11.27 11.00
C MET A 59 2.61 9.79 10.77
N ALA A 60 2.98 9.40 9.55
CA ALA A 60 3.28 8.02 9.19
C ALA A 60 4.55 7.50 9.89
N LYS A 61 5.62 8.31 9.95
CA LYS A 61 6.83 7.97 10.71
C LYS A 61 6.53 7.77 12.19
N LEU A 62 5.79 8.71 12.80
CA LEU A 62 5.40 8.62 14.20
C LEU A 62 4.54 7.38 14.47
N ALA A 63 3.60 7.05 13.58
CA ALA A 63 2.79 5.85 13.71
C ALA A 63 3.61 4.56 13.56
N ASP A 64 4.62 4.56 12.69
CA ASP A 64 5.54 3.44 12.53
C ASP A 64 6.34 3.18 13.81
N GLU A 65 6.99 4.23 14.30
CA GLU A 65 7.82 4.22 15.51
C GLU A 65 7.00 3.89 16.76
N ALA A 66 5.75 4.35 16.86
CA ALA A 66 4.93 4.10 18.03
C ALA A 66 4.32 2.69 18.07
N LEU A 67 3.97 2.13 16.91
CA LEU A 67 3.04 0.99 16.86
C LEU A 67 3.36 -0.03 15.78
N LEU A 68 3.46 0.40 14.52
CA LEU A 68 3.37 -0.53 13.39
C LEU A 68 4.60 -1.43 13.29
N HIS A 69 5.80 -0.92 13.60
CA HIS A 69 7.03 -1.72 13.59
C HIS A 69 6.96 -2.96 14.51
N ARG A 70 6.07 -2.99 15.50
CA ARG A 70 5.90 -4.12 16.43
C ARG A 70 5.04 -5.25 15.88
N VAL A 71 4.33 -5.00 14.78
CA VAL A 71 3.37 -5.94 14.19
C VAL A 71 4.10 -6.85 13.20
N VAL A 72 4.30 -8.10 13.62
CA VAL A 72 4.94 -9.14 12.81
C VAL A 72 3.95 -10.28 12.56
N TYR A 73 3.80 -10.69 11.30
CA TYR A 73 2.98 -11.83 10.91
C TYR A 73 3.68 -12.63 9.83
N ARG A 74 3.80 -13.95 10.02
CA ARG A 74 4.50 -14.86 9.08
C ARG A 74 5.94 -14.44 8.73
N GLY A 75 6.61 -13.73 9.64
CA GLY A 75 7.98 -13.23 9.41
C GLY A 75 8.03 -11.94 8.58
N GLU A 76 6.89 -11.31 8.32
CA GLU A 76 6.78 -10.01 7.70
C GLU A 76 6.48 -8.94 8.76
N GLN A 77 7.15 -7.80 8.67
CA GLN A 77 6.93 -6.66 9.56
C GLN A 77 6.12 -5.57 8.84
N VAL A 78 5.14 -5.01 9.55
CA VAL A 78 4.37 -3.85 9.09
C VAL A 78 5.16 -2.59 9.40
N SER A 79 6.15 -2.26 8.57
CA SER A 79 6.85 -0.97 8.67
C SER A 79 6.34 0.02 7.61
N LEU A 80 6.49 1.32 7.84
CA LEU A 80 6.21 2.37 6.87
C LEU A 80 7.51 3.01 6.40
N THR A 81 7.91 2.72 5.15
CA THR A 81 9.04 3.42 4.54
C THR A 81 8.57 4.72 3.88
N SER A 82 9.43 5.74 3.89
CA SER A 82 9.17 7.00 3.18
C SER A 82 8.85 6.78 1.70
N VAL A 83 9.53 5.82 1.06
CA VAL A 83 9.27 5.47 -0.35
C VAL A 83 7.85 4.94 -0.57
N ALA A 84 7.34 4.10 0.34
CA ALA A 84 5.97 3.60 0.22
C ALA A 84 4.92 4.72 0.30
N ILE A 85 5.18 5.74 1.14
CA ILE A 85 4.34 6.93 1.28
C ILE A 85 4.38 7.78 0.01
N TRP A 86 5.57 8.02 -0.55
CA TRP A 86 5.73 8.75 -1.80
C TRP A 86 5.07 8.06 -3.00
N ASN A 87 5.19 6.73 -3.09
CA ASN A 87 4.53 5.96 -4.14
C ASN A 87 2.99 6.12 -4.05
N TYR A 88 2.43 6.10 -2.83
CA TYR A 88 1.02 6.34 -2.60
C TYR A 88 0.58 7.73 -3.08
N GLU A 89 1.25 8.79 -2.63
CA GLU A 89 0.90 10.17 -3.03
C GLU A 89 0.98 10.33 -4.54
N THR A 90 2.06 9.83 -5.16
CA THR A 90 2.25 9.87 -6.61
C THR A 90 1.09 9.22 -7.37
N VAL A 91 0.61 8.06 -6.91
CA VAL A 91 -0.51 7.35 -7.54
C VAL A 91 -1.80 8.16 -7.44
N LEU A 92 -2.10 8.71 -6.26
CA LEU A 92 -3.31 9.51 -6.08
C LEU A 92 -3.30 10.83 -6.85
N ASP A 93 -2.16 11.50 -6.89
CA ASP A 93 -1.99 12.75 -7.62
C ASP A 93 -2.13 12.50 -9.13
N ARG A 94 -1.47 11.46 -9.66
CA ARG A 94 -1.63 11.08 -11.08
C ARG A 94 -3.09 10.75 -11.41
N TYR A 95 -3.78 10.02 -10.55
CA TYR A 95 -5.20 9.73 -10.73
C TYR A 95 -6.07 10.99 -10.84
N CYS A 96 -5.82 11.99 -9.99
CA CYS A 96 -6.52 13.28 -10.07
C CYS A 96 -6.15 14.06 -11.34
N LEU A 97 -4.85 14.09 -11.69
CA LEU A 97 -4.36 14.82 -12.85
C LEU A 97 -4.94 14.28 -14.16
N VAL A 98 -5.01 12.96 -14.36
CA VAL A 98 -5.60 12.40 -15.57
C VAL A 98 -7.10 12.68 -15.64
N GLN A 99 -7.85 12.55 -14.55
CA GLN A 99 -9.26 12.95 -14.57
C GLN A 99 -9.46 14.43 -14.88
N GLN A 100 -8.54 15.29 -14.43
CA GLN A 100 -8.56 16.71 -14.78
C GLN A 100 -8.27 16.92 -16.27
N MET A 101 -7.31 16.19 -16.85
CA MET A 101 -7.03 16.21 -18.29
C MET A 101 -8.22 15.72 -19.12
N ASP A 102 -8.91 14.68 -18.66
CA ASP A 102 -10.12 14.14 -19.29
C ASP A 102 -11.37 14.98 -19.03
N SER A 103 -11.24 16.14 -18.37
CA SER A 103 -12.33 17.04 -17.99
C SER A 103 -13.41 16.41 -17.10
N THR A 104 -13.12 15.25 -16.50
CA THR A 104 -14.02 14.56 -15.56
C THR A 104 -13.87 15.08 -14.13
N LEU A 105 -12.72 15.69 -13.81
CA LEU A 105 -12.47 16.38 -12.54
C LEU A 105 -12.53 17.90 -12.71
N LYS A 106 -13.41 18.55 -11.94
CA LYS A 106 -13.44 20.02 -11.87
C LYS A 106 -12.21 20.55 -11.12
N PRO A 107 -11.62 21.68 -11.54
CA PRO A 107 -10.57 22.34 -10.77
C PRO A 107 -11.02 22.65 -9.33
N GLY A 108 -10.12 22.46 -8.37
CA GLY A 108 -10.33 22.85 -6.97
C GLY A 108 -10.11 21.74 -5.94
N HIS A 109 -9.70 22.15 -4.74
CA HIS A 109 -9.30 21.26 -3.64
C HIS A 109 -10.37 20.24 -3.26
N VAL A 110 -11.64 20.65 -3.16
CA VAL A 110 -12.74 19.74 -2.77
C VAL A 110 -12.97 18.65 -3.81
N SER A 111 -12.85 18.96 -5.10
CA SER A 111 -12.97 17.97 -6.18
C SER A 111 -11.82 16.96 -6.10
N TRP A 112 -10.60 17.44 -5.88
CA TRP A 112 -9.41 16.61 -5.71
C TRP A 112 -9.54 15.65 -4.52
N VAL A 113 -9.94 16.15 -3.35
CA VAL A 113 -10.18 15.29 -2.16
C VAL A 113 -11.22 14.21 -2.48
N LYS A 114 -12.33 14.57 -3.14
CA LYS A 114 -13.36 13.60 -3.54
C LYS A 114 -12.84 12.54 -4.51
N ALA A 115 -12.03 12.93 -5.49
CA ALA A 115 -11.42 11.99 -6.44
C ALA A 115 -10.46 11.03 -5.72
N ARG A 116 -9.56 11.54 -4.87
CA ARG A 116 -8.66 10.70 -4.07
C ARG A 116 -9.44 9.68 -3.23
N LEU A 117 -10.49 10.12 -2.54
CA LEU A 117 -11.35 9.23 -1.75
C LEU A 117 -12.10 8.21 -2.62
N SER A 118 -12.57 8.60 -3.82
CA SER A 118 -13.19 7.69 -4.79
C SER A 118 -12.23 6.60 -5.23
N MET A 119 -10.95 6.93 -5.47
CA MET A 119 -9.93 5.94 -5.82
C MET A 119 -9.75 4.93 -4.68
N ILE A 120 -9.51 5.43 -3.46
CA ILE A 120 -9.21 4.62 -2.27
C ILE A 120 -10.37 3.67 -1.91
N ARG A 121 -11.62 4.14 -2.07
CA ARG A 121 -12.83 3.43 -1.63
C ARG A 121 -13.59 2.72 -2.76
N GLY A 122 -13.37 3.10 -4.01
CA GLY A 122 -14.23 2.77 -5.16
C GLY A 122 -13.46 2.20 -6.35
N ASP A 123 -13.33 2.98 -7.43
CA ASP A 123 -13.05 2.53 -8.81
C ASP A 123 -11.82 1.62 -8.98
N LYS A 124 -10.81 1.80 -8.14
CA LYS A 124 -9.57 1.00 -8.11
C LYS A 124 -9.31 0.39 -6.74
N GLY A 125 -10.34 0.32 -5.90
CA GLY A 125 -10.22 -0.11 -4.51
C GLY A 125 -9.62 -1.51 -4.35
N ILE A 126 -9.82 -2.42 -5.30
CA ILE A 126 -9.21 -3.77 -5.27
C ILE A 126 -7.72 -3.71 -5.61
N ASP A 127 -7.34 -3.03 -6.69
CA ASP A 127 -5.95 -2.88 -7.11
C ASP A 127 -5.16 -2.13 -6.03
N LEU A 128 -5.74 -1.04 -5.52
CA LEU A 128 -5.19 -0.29 -4.39
C LEU A 128 -5.16 -1.12 -3.11
N GLN A 129 -6.14 -1.97 -2.83
CA GLN A 129 -6.04 -2.88 -1.67
C GLN A 129 -4.85 -3.82 -1.78
N TRP A 130 -4.50 -4.29 -2.98
CA TRP A 130 -3.28 -5.07 -3.20
C TRP A 130 -2.02 -4.23 -3.07
N ALA A 131 -2.00 -3.03 -3.63
CA ALA A 131 -0.91 -2.07 -3.43
C ALA A 131 -0.70 -1.72 -1.93
N PHE A 132 -1.80 -1.65 -1.18
CA PHE A 132 -1.88 -1.18 0.21
C PHE A 132 -1.99 -2.30 1.24
N ARG A 133 -1.86 -3.57 0.84
CA ARG A 133 -1.96 -4.71 1.77
C ARG A 133 -0.88 -4.72 2.85
N LEU A 134 0.17 -3.90 2.68
CA LEU A 134 1.25 -3.54 3.61
C LEU A 134 1.75 -4.58 4.62
N PRO A 135 2.60 -5.50 4.17
CA PRO A 135 3.87 -5.83 4.81
C PRO A 135 5.02 -5.50 3.84
N VAL A 136 6.11 -4.91 4.30
CA VAL A 136 7.19 -4.40 3.41
C VAL A 136 8.59 -4.82 3.78
N VAL A 137 8.77 -5.29 5.01
CA VAL A 137 10.08 -5.67 5.50
C VAL A 137 10.04 -7.14 5.86
N ALA A 138 10.82 -7.94 5.15
CA ALA A 138 11.10 -9.30 5.54
C ALA A 138 11.98 -9.27 6.79
N THR A 139 11.53 -9.93 7.87
CA THR A 139 12.38 -10.14 9.04
C THR A 139 13.56 -11.03 8.67
N SER A 140 14.65 -10.95 9.43
CA SER A 140 15.82 -11.82 9.22
C SER A 140 15.45 -13.32 9.26
N ALA A 141 14.47 -13.69 10.08
CA ALA A 141 13.95 -15.07 10.14
C ALA A 141 13.23 -15.49 8.84
N LEU A 142 12.53 -14.57 8.16
CA LEU A 142 11.91 -14.84 6.87
C LEU A 142 12.95 -14.93 5.76
N GLN A 143 13.98 -14.07 5.80
CA GLN A 143 15.07 -14.08 4.81
C GLN A 143 15.92 -15.36 4.89
N ALA A 144 16.05 -15.94 6.09
CA ALA A 144 16.79 -17.18 6.31
C ALA A 144 16.08 -18.44 5.77
N ASP A 145 14.80 -18.35 5.39
CA ASP A 145 14.02 -19.45 4.80
C ASP A 145 13.84 -19.21 3.29
N PRO A 146 14.58 -19.93 2.41
CA PRO A 146 14.60 -19.64 0.98
C PRO A 146 13.23 -19.77 0.30
N GLU A 147 12.43 -20.77 0.69
CA GLU A 147 11.14 -21.03 0.07
C GLU A 147 10.11 -19.95 0.46
N ARG A 148 10.08 -19.58 1.74
CA ARG A 148 9.19 -18.52 2.22
C ARG A 148 9.63 -17.16 1.73
N HIS A 149 10.93 -16.91 1.65
CA HIS A 149 11.46 -15.66 1.11
C HIS A 149 11.15 -15.51 -0.39
N ALA A 150 11.27 -16.57 -1.18
CA ALA A 150 10.90 -16.55 -2.60
C ALA A 150 9.41 -16.22 -2.79
N ARG A 151 8.52 -16.79 -1.96
CA ARG A 151 7.09 -16.44 -1.98
C ARG A 151 6.86 -14.98 -1.63
N TYR A 152 7.52 -14.48 -0.58
CA TYR A 152 7.45 -13.07 -0.19
C TYR A 152 7.88 -12.14 -1.33
N LEU A 153 8.97 -12.45 -2.03
CA LEU A 153 9.44 -11.65 -3.17
C LEU A 153 8.41 -11.63 -4.31
N ARG A 154 7.76 -12.75 -4.61
CA ARG A 154 6.67 -12.80 -5.60
C ARG A 154 5.49 -11.92 -5.20
N GLU A 155 5.11 -11.93 -3.92
CA GLU A 155 4.04 -11.08 -3.41
C GLU A 155 4.41 -9.58 -3.45
N GLN A 156 5.69 -9.23 -3.22
CA GLN A 156 6.18 -7.85 -3.41
C GLN A 156 6.15 -7.42 -4.88
N THR A 157 6.45 -8.31 -5.84
CA THR A 157 6.28 -8.02 -7.27
C THR A 157 4.84 -7.69 -7.60
N VAL A 158 3.88 -8.50 -7.13
CA VAL A 158 2.44 -8.24 -7.33
C VAL A 158 2.03 -6.90 -6.75
N ARG A 159 2.53 -6.55 -5.55
CA ARG A 159 2.28 -5.26 -4.92
C ARG A 159 2.82 -4.09 -5.75
N GLN A 160 4.03 -4.19 -6.29
CA GLN A 160 4.59 -3.16 -7.16
C GLN A 160 3.77 -3.01 -8.45
N MET A 161 3.42 -4.12 -9.08
CA MET A 161 2.56 -4.09 -10.26
C MET A 161 1.20 -3.46 -9.95
N ALA A 162 0.62 -3.69 -8.77
CA ALA A 162 -0.61 -3.03 -8.37
C ALA A 162 -0.46 -1.49 -8.33
N PHE A 163 0.66 -0.96 -7.84
CA PHE A 163 0.97 0.47 -7.92
C PHE A 163 1.09 0.96 -9.37
N ASP A 164 1.73 0.18 -10.24
CA ASP A 164 1.91 0.54 -11.65
C ASP A 164 0.57 0.58 -12.40
N TYR A 165 -0.32 -0.39 -12.15
CA TYR A 165 -1.68 -0.41 -12.71
C TYR A 165 -2.53 0.77 -12.21
N CYS A 166 -2.26 1.28 -11.01
CA CYS A 166 -2.92 2.46 -10.47
C CYS A 166 -2.34 3.78 -11.00
N SER A 167 -1.14 3.79 -11.59
CA SER A 167 -0.39 5.02 -11.91
C SER A 167 -0.02 5.22 -13.39
N THR A 168 -0.37 4.29 -14.27
CA THR A 168 -0.04 4.33 -15.71
C THR A 168 -1.30 4.50 -16.58
N ASP A 169 -1.16 5.08 -17.77
CA ASP A 169 -2.23 5.22 -18.79
C ASP A 169 -2.87 3.89 -19.25
N LEU A 170 -2.42 2.75 -18.71
CA LEU A 170 -2.99 1.42 -18.93
C LEU A 170 -4.31 1.16 -18.23
N TRP A 171 -4.90 2.16 -17.56
CA TRP A 171 -6.17 2.08 -16.84
C TRP A 171 -7.33 1.46 -17.63
N GLN A 172 -7.21 1.38 -18.95
CA GLN A 172 -8.27 0.97 -19.87
C GLN A 172 -8.03 -0.35 -20.62
N ARG A 173 -6.88 -1.05 -20.47
CA ARG A 173 -6.53 -2.13 -21.42
C ARG A 173 -6.50 -3.56 -20.86
N ARG A 174 -6.21 -3.78 -19.57
CA ARG A 174 -6.12 -5.13 -18.98
C ARG A 174 -6.55 -5.14 -17.51
N SER A 175 -7.08 -6.28 -17.06
CA SER A 175 -7.43 -6.52 -15.66
C SER A 175 -6.19 -6.89 -14.84
N PHE A 176 -5.88 -6.10 -13.81
CA PHE A 176 -4.80 -6.41 -12.85
C PHE A 176 -4.98 -7.80 -12.24
N VAL A 177 -6.21 -8.16 -11.90
CA VAL A 177 -6.54 -9.44 -11.29
C VAL A 177 -6.21 -10.60 -12.23
N ASP A 178 -6.53 -10.48 -13.52
CA ASP A 178 -6.24 -11.54 -14.49
C ASP A 178 -4.73 -11.71 -14.69
N ASP A 179 -4.00 -10.60 -14.77
CA ASP A 179 -2.55 -10.61 -14.94
C ASP A 179 -1.83 -11.14 -13.69
N MET A 180 -2.31 -10.80 -12.50
CA MET A 180 -1.85 -11.36 -11.23
C MET A 180 -2.08 -12.89 -11.18
N MET A 181 -3.27 -13.35 -11.58
CA MET A 181 -3.59 -14.78 -11.59
C MET A 181 -2.74 -15.56 -12.60
N ALA A 182 -2.44 -14.97 -13.77
CA ALA A 182 -1.52 -15.55 -14.73
C ALA A 182 -0.08 -15.57 -14.20
N PHE A 183 0.38 -14.50 -13.57
CA PHE A 183 1.70 -14.43 -12.94
C PHE A 183 1.92 -15.53 -11.90
N PHE A 184 0.92 -15.80 -11.04
CA PHE A 184 1.05 -16.87 -10.03
C PHE A 184 1.09 -18.27 -10.62
N LYS A 185 0.48 -18.48 -11.80
CA LYS A 185 0.50 -19.76 -12.52
C LYS A 185 1.81 -19.99 -13.29
N ASP A 186 2.55 -18.93 -13.58
CA ASP A 186 3.84 -19.02 -14.25
C ASP A 186 4.94 -19.51 -13.26
N PRO A 187 5.56 -20.69 -13.51
CA PRO A 187 6.65 -21.20 -12.68
C PRO A 187 7.94 -20.37 -12.81
N GLU A 188 8.16 -19.70 -13.94
CA GLU A 188 9.30 -18.82 -14.17
C GLU A 188 9.09 -17.42 -13.58
N GLY A 189 7.87 -17.12 -13.12
CA GLY A 189 7.52 -15.84 -12.50
C GLY A 189 7.64 -14.66 -13.45
N ARG A 190 7.30 -14.84 -14.73
CA ARG A 190 7.27 -13.72 -15.69
C ARG A 190 5.92 -13.05 -15.61
N TRP A 191 5.93 -11.72 -15.52
CA TRP A 191 4.69 -10.97 -15.59
C TRP A 191 4.14 -11.04 -17.04
N PRO A 192 2.83 -11.23 -17.27
CA PRO A 192 2.22 -11.45 -18.60
C PRO A 192 2.39 -10.35 -19.66
N CYS A 193 3.17 -9.31 -19.39
CA CYS A 193 3.50 -8.29 -20.37
C CYS A 193 5.00 -7.97 -20.34
N GLY A 194 5.73 -8.47 -21.34
CA GLY A 194 7.13 -8.13 -21.59
C GLY A 194 7.37 -6.74 -22.18
N ARG A 195 6.52 -5.73 -21.89
CA ARG A 195 6.58 -4.37 -22.47
C ARG A 195 6.14 -3.27 -21.51
N TYR A 196 6.66 -3.26 -20.30
CA TYR A 196 6.91 -1.95 -19.68
C TYR A 196 8.34 -1.60 -20.06
N GLY A 197 8.56 -0.41 -20.64
CA GLY A 197 9.91 0.08 -20.97
C GLY A 197 10.77 0.40 -19.74
N PHE A 198 10.31 0.02 -18.55
CA PHE A 198 11.16 -0.11 -17.38
C PHE A 198 11.75 -1.51 -17.45
N GLY A 199 13.06 -1.64 -17.30
CA GLY A 199 13.71 -2.95 -17.16
C GLY A 199 13.07 -3.81 -16.06
N PRO A 200 13.65 -4.98 -15.71
CA PRO A 200 13.15 -5.73 -14.56
C PRO A 200 12.84 -4.75 -13.43
N PRO A 201 11.66 -4.83 -12.78
CA PRO A 201 11.37 -3.98 -11.64
C PRO A 201 12.63 -4.00 -10.80
N SER A 202 13.11 -2.83 -10.41
CA SER A 202 14.32 -2.68 -9.60
C SER A 202 14.00 -3.26 -8.21
N VAL A 203 13.84 -4.58 -8.19
CA VAL A 203 13.87 -5.47 -7.07
C VAL A 203 15.22 -5.15 -6.45
N VAL A 204 15.16 -4.45 -5.33
CA VAL A 204 16.27 -4.27 -4.40
C VAL A 204 17.28 -3.19 -4.82
N ARG A 205 16.87 -1.92 -4.70
CA ARG A 205 17.73 -0.88 -4.06
C ARG A 205 17.14 -0.32 -2.77
N LEU A 206 16.18 -1.03 -2.17
CA LEU A 206 15.61 -0.70 -0.85
C LEU A 206 15.99 -1.68 0.27
N ILE A 207 16.83 -2.67 -0.01
CA ILE A 207 17.43 -3.54 1.01
C ILE A 207 18.88 -3.75 0.62
N GLY A 208 19.71 -2.75 0.92
CA GLY A 208 21.10 -2.71 0.49
C GLY A 208 21.79 -1.40 0.84
N MET A 209 21.46 -0.81 1.99
CA MET A 209 22.40 0.01 2.74
C MET A 209 22.55 -0.65 4.10
N SER A 210 23.32 -1.74 4.10
CA SER A 210 24.10 -2.13 5.27
C SER A 210 24.95 -0.93 5.67
N GLY A 211 24.92 -0.57 6.96
CA GLY A 211 25.94 0.31 7.56
C GLY A 211 27.33 -0.33 7.45
N PRO A 212 28.38 0.34 7.97
CA PRO A 212 28.40 1.40 8.97
C PRO A 212 28.12 2.82 8.47
#